data_AF-A0A8T4ZWU5-F1
#
_entry.id   AF-A0A8T4ZWU5-F1
#
_cell.length_a   1.000
_cell.length_b   1.000
_cell.length_c   1.000
_cell.angle_alpha   90.00
_cell.angle_beta   90.00
_cell.angle_gamma   90.00
#
_symmetry.space_group_name_H-M   'P 1'
#
loop_
_entity.id
_entity.type
_entity.pdbx_description
1 polymer ?
#
loop_
_entity_poly.entity_id
_entity_poly.type
_entity_poly.pdbx_seq_one_letter_code
_entity_poly.pdbx_strand_id
1 'polypeptide(L)'
;MIDGTGRPPVRDCSVILEGERIVASGRKSEVEIPRDAEIIDASGGTVLPGFIDAHTHFLWMGIGMVRFVDMSSARSLSEALIQVESRLRETPKGEWVLGRGWDESKWPERRYITKEDIDPFSPNHPVMLTRVDGHLVTLNSKALELAGITRDTPDPPGGRIDRDPAGEPTGILRDARHLVERAIPPPSMEIALEGLRMACDLALSLGCTGIHDAGLDSFGLEAYQTALEKGILKVRAYLMVRGETAKAAEGLGLRTGFGSDFLRLGSVKFIMDGSLGARTAALFEPYQDDPSTKGLLVSRPEDLEEEARRAHRKGFQVAIHAI
;
A
#
# COMPACT_ATOMS: atom_id res chain seq x y z
N MET A 1 4.73 -32.47 -6.14
CA MET A 1 3.68 -31.44 -6.14
C MET A 1 2.96 -31.41 -4.80
N ILE A 2 2.77 -30.23 -4.24
CA ILE A 2 1.81 -29.97 -3.16
C ILE A 2 0.72 -29.12 -3.80
N ASP A 3 -0.52 -29.60 -3.85
CA ASP A 3 -1.59 -29.02 -4.69
C ASP A 3 -2.53 -28.04 -3.96
N GLY A 4 -2.28 -27.79 -2.67
CA GLY A 4 -3.10 -26.91 -1.84
C GLY A 4 -4.39 -27.54 -1.30
N THR A 5 -4.66 -28.82 -1.56
CA THR A 5 -5.89 -29.51 -1.09
C THR A 5 -5.79 -30.02 0.35
N GLY A 6 -4.60 -29.95 0.96
CA GLY A 6 -4.30 -30.54 2.27
C GLY A 6 -3.97 -32.04 2.24
N ARG A 7 -4.00 -32.68 1.06
CA ARG A 7 -3.58 -34.09 0.89
C ARG A 7 -2.05 -34.23 0.92
N PRO A 8 -1.52 -35.46 1.15
CA PRO A 8 -0.09 -35.71 1.07
C PRO A 8 0.51 -35.31 -0.29
N PRO A 9 1.78 -34.84 -0.34
CA PRO A 9 2.42 -34.44 -1.59
C PRO A 9 2.48 -35.59 -2.61
N VAL A 10 2.15 -35.29 -3.87
CA VAL A 10 2.29 -36.23 -4.99
C VAL A 10 3.75 -36.21 -5.46
N ARG A 11 4.44 -37.35 -5.34
CA ARG A 11 5.82 -37.55 -5.84
C ARG A 11 5.80 -37.99 -7.31
N ASP A 12 6.89 -37.70 -8.01
CA ASP A 12 7.06 -38.01 -9.44
C ASP A 12 5.80 -37.65 -10.25
N CYS A 13 5.50 -36.35 -10.30
CA CYS A 13 4.24 -35.83 -10.79
C CYS A 13 4.39 -35.17 -12.16
N SER A 14 3.28 -35.07 -12.88
CA SER A 14 3.16 -34.23 -14.08
C SER A 14 1.94 -33.34 -13.96
N VAL A 15 2.05 -32.12 -14.49
CA VAL A 15 0.97 -31.14 -14.59
C VAL A 15 0.90 -30.71 -16.05
N ILE A 16 -0.27 -30.86 -16.67
CA ILE A 16 -0.49 -30.50 -18.06
C ILE A 16 -1.28 -29.20 -18.10
N LEU A 17 -0.74 -28.23 -18.83
CA LEU A 17 -1.33 -26.93 -19.06
C LEU A 17 -1.80 -26.84 -20.52
N GLU A 18 -3.01 -26.36 -20.73
CA GLU A 18 -3.50 -25.93 -22.04
C GLU A 18 -3.94 -24.46 -21.93
N GLY A 19 -3.22 -23.57 -22.61
CA GLY A 19 -3.34 -22.14 -22.40
C GLY A 19 -3.09 -21.76 -20.93
N GLU A 20 -4.09 -21.14 -20.29
CA GLU A 20 -4.00 -20.68 -18.89
C GLU A 20 -4.62 -21.65 -17.88
N ARG A 21 -4.94 -22.89 -18.28
CA ARG A 21 -5.66 -23.85 -17.43
C ARG A 21 -4.89 -25.15 -17.26
N ILE A 22 -4.97 -25.70 -16.05
CA ILE A 22 -4.53 -27.07 -15.77
C ILE A 22 -5.61 -28.03 -16.29
N VAL A 23 -5.25 -28.89 -17.24
CA VAL A 23 -6.17 -29.89 -17.83
C VAL A 23 -5.96 -31.29 -17.24
N ALA A 24 -4.76 -31.57 -16.72
CA ALA A 24 -4.48 -32.80 -15.97
C ALA A 24 -3.37 -32.55 -14.93
N SER A 25 -3.45 -33.22 -13.79
CA SER A 25 -2.38 -33.26 -12.81
C SER A 25 -2.44 -34.54 -11.99
N GLY A 26 -1.28 -35.11 -11.64
CA GLY A 26 -1.23 -36.39 -10.94
C GLY A 26 0.16 -36.99 -10.92
N ARG A 27 0.27 -38.28 -10.58
CA ARG A 27 1.54 -39.01 -10.78
C ARG A 27 1.86 -39.07 -12.26
N LYS A 28 3.14 -39.02 -12.60
CA LYS A 28 3.63 -39.09 -13.98
C LYS A 28 3.14 -40.34 -14.71
N SER A 29 2.97 -41.46 -14.00
CA SER A 29 2.42 -42.71 -14.53
C SER A 29 0.91 -42.65 -14.84
N GLU A 30 0.18 -41.67 -14.31
CA GLU A 30 -1.28 -41.53 -14.41
C GLU A 30 -1.68 -40.40 -15.37
N VAL A 31 -0.72 -39.63 -15.86
CA VAL A 31 -0.93 -38.47 -16.71
C VAL A 31 -0.32 -38.74 -18.09
N GLU A 32 -1.16 -38.77 -19.12
CA GLU A 32 -0.71 -38.88 -20.50
C GLU A 32 -0.17 -37.53 -20.98
N ILE A 33 1.13 -37.49 -21.31
CA ILE A 33 1.79 -36.27 -21.80
C ILE A 33 1.58 -36.18 -23.32
N PRO A 34 0.97 -35.10 -23.85
CA PRO A 34 0.82 -34.91 -25.29
C PRO A 34 2.17 -34.92 -26.01
N ARG A 35 2.22 -35.50 -27.20
CA ARG A 35 3.49 -35.70 -27.95
C ARG A 35 4.15 -34.40 -28.40
N ASP A 36 3.35 -33.35 -28.57
CA ASP A 36 3.73 -32.02 -29.02
C ASP A 36 3.83 -31.00 -27.86
N ALA A 37 3.66 -31.45 -26.62
CA ALA A 37 3.79 -30.58 -25.45
C ALA A 37 5.22 -30.05 -25.30
N GLU A 38 5.34 -28.76 -25.00
CA GLU A 38 6.57 -28.20 -24.45
C GLU A 38 6.82 -28.79 -23.06
N ILE A 39 8.03 -29.31 -22.83
CA ILE A 39 8.39 -29.97 -21.58
C ILE A 39 9.27 -29.05 -20.74
N ILE A 40 8.77 -28.66 -19.57
CA ILE A 40 9.53 -28.02 -18.51
C ILE A 40 9.92 -29.08 -17.49
N ASP A 41 11.22 -29.41 -17.42
CA ASP A 41 11.72 -30.38 -16.45
C ASP A 41 11.89 -29.74 -15.06
N ALA A 42 10.97 -30.04 -14.16
CA ALA A 42 11.01 -29.61 -12.76
C ALA A 42 11.59 -30.68 -11.82
N SER A 43 12.30 -31.69 -12.35
CA SER A 43 12.92 -32.75 -11.56
C SER A 43 13.85 -32.18 -10.49
N GLY A 44 13.77 -32.74 -9.27
CA GLY A 44 14.49 -32.21 -8.10
C GLY A 44 13.84 -31.00 -7.43
N GLY A 45 12.85 -30.37 -8.07
CA GLY A 45 12.05 -29.27 -7.52
C GLY A 45 10.74 -29.71 -6.88
N THR A 46 10.02 -28.75 -6.30
CA THR A 46 8.66 -28.92 -5.79
C THR A 46 7.72 -27.94 -6.49
N VAL A 47 6.69 -28.47 -7.14
CA VAL A 47 5.60 -27.66 -7.74
C VAL A 47 4.57 -27.32 -6.66
N LEU A 48 4.21 -26.02 -6.59
CA LEU A 48 3.23 -25.43 -5.68
C LEU A 48 2.23 -24.57 -6.49
N PRO A 49 0.98 -24.40 -6.02
CA PRO A 49 0.14 -23.29 -6.45
C PRO A 49 0.87 -21.97 -6.24
N GLY A 50 0.68 -21.02 -7.15
CA GLY A 50 1.09 -19.65 -6.90
C GLY A 50 0.34 -19.11 -5.67
N PHE A 51 1.05 -18.36 -4.83
CA PHE A 51 0.46 -17.81 -3.62
C PHE A 51 -0.58 -16.73 -3.97
N ILE A 52 -1.59 -16.62 -3.10
CA ILE A 52 -2.58 -15.55 -3.16
C ILE A 52 -2.51 -14.78 -1.85
N ASP A 53 -2.14 -13.51 -1.92
CA ASP A 53 -2.22 -12.63 -0.76
C ASP A 53 -3.67 -12.11 -0.61
N ALA A 54 -4.34 -12.55 0.45
CA ALA A 54 -5.76 -12.28 0.67
C ALA A 54 -6.04 -10.87 1.22
N HIS A 55 -5.02 -10.08 1.57
CA HIS A 55 -5.20 -8.71 2.04
C HIS A 55 -3.97 -7.82 1.83
N THR A 56 -4.02 -6.98 0.81
CA THR A 56 -2.94 -6.05 0.47
C THR A 56 -3.47 -4.62 0.31
N HIS A 57 -2.53 -3.68 0.19
CA HIS A 57 -2.77 -2.35 -0.36
C HIS A 57 -1.89 -2.19 -1.60
N PHE A 58 -2.08 -3.08 -2.57
CA PHE A 58 -1.13 -3.39 -3.64
C PHE A 58 -0.84 -2.17 -4.54
N LEU A 59 -1.88 -1.48 -5.01
CA LEU A 59 -1.74 -0.25 -5.79
C LEU A 59 -0.97 0.81 -5.00
N TRP A 60 -1.34 1.05 -3.75
CA TRP A 60 -0.71 2.09 -2.93
C TRP A 60 0.72 1.76 -2.53
N MET A 61 1.02 0.47 -2.33
CA MET A 61 2.39 -0.02 -2.18
C MET A 61 3.20 0.29 -3.44
N GLY A 62 2.69 -0.06 -4.63
CA GLY A 62 3.33 0.20 -5.92
C GLY A 62 3.57 1.69 -6.17
N ILE A 63 2.55 2.54 -5.96
CA ILE A 63 2.68 4.00 -6.02
C ILE A 63 3.77 4.48 -5.07
N GLY A 64 3.85 3.90 -3.87
CA GLY A 64 4.90 4.20 -2.91
C GLY A 64 6.31 3.87 -3.41
N MET A 65 6.48 2.74 -4.10
CA MET A 65 7.77 2.32 -4.69
C MET A 65 8.28 3.30 -5.74
N VAL A 66 7.37 3.96 -6.48
CA VAL A 66 7.73 4.99 -7.47
C VAL A 66 7.96 6.34 -6.80
N ARG A 67 7.00 6.78 -5.97
CA ARG A 67 6.97 8.15 -5.44
C ARG A 67 7.98 8.40 -4.34
N PHE A 68 8.24 7.42 -3.49
CA PHE A 68 9.09 7.62 -2.34
C PHE A 68 10.55 7.29 -2.65
N VAL A 69 11.46 8.10 -2.11
CA VAL A 69 12.83 7.69 -1.85
C VAL A 69 12.81 6.79 -0.63
N ASP A 70 13.23 5.53 -0.80
CA ASP A 70 13.40 4.62 0.33
C ASP A 70 14.69 4.95 1.09
N MET A 71 14.52 5.45 2.30
CA MET A 71 15.59 5.89 3.20
C MET A 71 15.87 4.89 4.32
N SER A 72 15.23 3.71 4.30
CA SER A 72 15.33 2.70 5.36
C SER A 72 16.72 2.10 5.51
N SER A 73 17.54 2.18 4.45
CA SER A 73 18.91 1.67 4.42
C SER A 73 19.96 2.69 4.89
N ALA A 74 19.59 3.97 5.03
CA ALA A 74 20.53 5.03 5.40
C ALA A 74 21.03 4.86 6.85
N ARG A 75 22.35 4.95 7.04
CA ARG A 75 23.03 4.73 8.34
C ARG A 75 23.53 6.02 8.99
N SER A 76 23.37 7.15 8.32
CA SER A 76 23.69 8.48 8.82
C SER A 76 22.76 9.51 8.20
N LEU A 77 22.74 10.71 8.78
CA LEU A 77 22.04 11.85 8.18
C LEU A 77 22.58 12.14 6.78
N SER A 78 23.90 12.11 6.60
CA SER A 78 24.55 12.37 5.32
C SER A 78 24.09 11.38 4.23
N GLU A 79 24.07 10.08 4.53
CA GLU A 79 23.59 9.06 3.58
C GLU A 79 22.12 9.27 3.19
N ALA A 80 21.27 9.61 4.16
CA ALA A 80 19.87 9.92 3.93
C ALA A 80 19.71 11.14 3.00
N LEU A 81 20.47 12.22 3.23
CA LEU A 81 20.40 13.41 2.39
C LEU A 81 20.95 13.16 0.98
N ILE A 82 21.98 12.33 0.81
CA ILE A 82 22.49 11.93 -0.51
C ILE A 82 21.42 11.22 -1.35
N GLN A 83 20.61 10.34 -0.73
CA GLN A 83 19.50 9.67 -1.42
C GLN A 83 18.44 10.67 -1.90
N VAL A 84 18.11 11.66 -1.07
CA VAL A 84 17.17 12.75 -1.42
C VAL A 84 17.74 13.63 -2.53
N GLU A 85 19.03 14.01 -2.44
CA GLU A 85 19.70 14.81 -3.46
C GLU A 85 19.75 14.10 -4.81
N SER A 86 20.00 12.78 -4.82
CA SER A 86 19.96 11.96 -6.03
C SER A 86 18.58 12.03 -6.69
N ARG A 87 17.50 11.89 -5.92
CA ARG A 87 16.13 12.00 -6.45
C ARG A 87 15.83 13.40 -6.97
N LEU A 88 16.29 14.44 -6.29
CA LEU A 88 16.07 15.83 -6.72
C LEU A 88 16.66 16.10 -8.11
N ARG A 89 17.81 15.52 -8.45
CA ARG A 89 18.44 15.69 -9.78
C ARG A 89 17.63 15.10 -10.93
N GLU A 90 16.80 14.10 -10.65
CA GLU A 90 15.93 13.42 -11.62
C GLU A 90 14.50 13.97 -11.61
N THR A 91 14.17 14.83 -10.64
CA THR A 91 12.83 15.37 -10.45
C THR A 91 12.66 16.68 -11.24
N PRO A 92 11.62 16.84 -12.06
CA PRO A 92 11.34 18.11 -12.73
C PRO A 92 11.20 19.28 -11.75
N LYS A 93 11.73 20.44 -12.14
CA LYS A 93 11.74 21.64 -11.28
C LYS A 93 10.33 21.96 -10.76
N GLY A 94 10.19 22.11 -9.45
CA GLY A 94 8.92 22.43 -8.79
C GLY A 94 8.10 21.23 -8.35
N GLU A 95 8.44 20.02 -8.79
CA GLU A 95 7.76 18.80 -8.35
C GLU A 95 8.24 18.33 -6.97
N TRP A 96 7.34 17.64 -6.27
CA TRP A 96 7.56 17.15 -4.91
C TRP A 96 8.54 15.99 -4.87
N VAL A 97 9.49 16.06 -3.95
CA VAL A 97 10.30 14.91 -3.55
C VAL A 97 9.82 14.40 -2.21
N LEU A 98 9.38 13.13 -2.22
CA LEU A 98 8.87 12.47 -1.04
C LEU A 98 9.85 11.37 -0.62
N GLY A 99 10.25 11.35 0.64
CA GLY A 99 11.11 10.32 1.22
C GLY A 99 10.42 9.60 2.36
N ARG A 100 10.79 8.34 2.63
CA ARG A 100 10.25 7.57 3.75
C ARG A 100 11.26 6.60 4.33
N GLY A 101 11.15 6.35 5.63
CA GLY A 101 11.79 5.21 6.29
C GLY A 101 13.07 5.55 7.03
N TRP A 102 13.45 6.82 7.09
CA TRP A 102 14.61 7.25 7.85
C TRP A 102 14.42 7.07 9.36
N ASP A 103 15.51 6.78 10.06
CA ASP A 103 15.50 6.38 11.47
C ASP A 103 16.77 6.89 12.15
N GLU A 104 16.68 8.07 12.75
CA GLU A 104 17.80 8.75 13.41
C GLU A 104 18.35 7.97 14.61
N SER A 105 17.57 7.04 15.18
CA SER A 105 18.02 6.22 16.31
C SER A 105 19.16 5.28 15.91
N LYS A 106 19.29 4.99 14.61
CA LYS A 106 20.37 4.18 14.02
C LYS A 106 21.58 5.01 13.58
N TRP A 107 21.48 6.34 13.65
CA TRP A 107 22.50 7.25 13.11
C TRP A 107 23.45 7.75 14.21
N PRO A 108 24.73 8.02 13.90
CA PRO A 108 25.66 8.65 14.84
C PRO A 108 25.18 10.00 15.38
N GLU A 109 24.50 10.79 14.55
CA GLU A 109 24.07 12.15 14.86
C GLU A 109 22.95 12.22 15.91
N ARG A 110 22.12 11.17 16.01
CA ARG A 110 20.99 11.06 16.95
C ARG A 110 20.07 12.29 17.01
N ARG A 111 19.87 12.93 15.86
CA ARG A 111 18.94 14.06 15.71
C ARG A 111 18.09 13.90 14.46
N TYR A 112 16.92 14.52 14.50
CA TYR A 112 16.02 14.57 13.36
C TYR A 112 16.60 15.41 12.21
N ILE A 113 16.11 15.13 11.00
CA ILE A 113 16.31 15.99 9.83
C ILE A 113 15.49 17.27 10.04
N THR A 114 16.08 18.42 9.76
CA THR A 114 15.45 19.75 9.81
C THR A 114 15.39 20.37 8.42
N LYS A 115 14.63 21.46 8.25
CA LYS A 115 14.61 22.19 6.98
C LYS A 115 15.99 22.73 6.60
N GLU A 116 16.81 23.11 7.59
CA GLU A 116 18.18 23.61 7.39
C GLU A 116 19.09 22.56 6.75
N ASP A 117 18.82 21.27 6.97
CA ASP A 117 19.58 20.19 6.33
C ASP A 117 19.22 20.03 4.84
N ILE A 118 17.99 20.39 4.44
CA ILE A 118 17.42 20.09 3.11
C ILE A 118 17.43 21.31 2.20
N ASP A 119 17.19 22.51 2.74
CA ASP A 119 17.10 23.77 2.00
C ASP A 119 18.30 24.06 1.09
N PRO A 120 19.57 23.82 1.50
CA PRO A 120 20.74 24.19 0.69
C PRO A 120 20.78 23.55 -0.71
N PHE A 121 20.18 22.36 -0.88
CA PHE A 121 20.20 21.62 -2.14
C PHE A 121 18.81 21.39 -2.76
N SER A 122 17.75 21.93 -2.16
CA SER A 122 16.36 21.78 -2.65
C SER A 122 15.61 23.10 -2.92
N PRO A 123 16.25 24.23 -3.31
CA PRO A 123 15.60 25.55 -3.31
C PRO A 123 14.38 25.66 -4.25
N ASN A 124 14.26 24.75 -5.21
CA ASN A 124 13.18 24.75 -6.20
C ASN A 124 12.18 23.60 -6.05
N HIS A 125 12.32 22.74 -5.03
CA HIS A 125 11.50 21.55 -4.86
C HIS A 125 10.91 21.52 -3.45
N PRO A 126 9.59 21.34 -3.29
CA PRO A 126 9.05 20.98 -1.99
C PRO A 126 9.47 19.55 -1.61
N VAL A 127 9.93 19.37 -0.38
CA VAL A 127 10.40 18.09 0.13
C VAL A 127 9.62 17.71 1.39
N MET A 128 9.17 16.45 1.46
CA MET A 128 8.63 15.84 2.68
C MET A 128 9.29 14.48 2.95
N LEU A 129 9.91 14.32 4.12
CA LEU A 129 10.60 13.09 4.53
C LEU A 129 9.90 12.47 5.73
N THR A 130 9.30 11.30 5.55
CA THR A 130 8.56 10.57 6.60
C THR A 130 9.49 9.66 7.39
N ARG A 131 9.51 9.80 8.71
CA ARG A 131 10.25 8.90 9.61
C ARG A 131 9.70 7.47 9.53
N VAL A 132 10.51 6.49 9.91
CA VAL A 132 10.16 5.05 9.90
C VAL A 132 8.83 4.73 10.60
N ASP A 133 8.46 5.46 11.65
CA ASP A 133 7.21 5.25 12.40
C ASP A 133 5.97 5.86 11.73
N GLY A 134 6.14 6.75 10.74
CA GLY A 134 5.05 7.47 10.10
C GLY A 134 4.45 8.62 10.90
N HIS A 135 4.86 8.82 12.16
CA HIS A 135 4.32 9.84 13.07
C HIS A 135 5.07 11.17 13.00
N LEU A 136 6.24 11.18 12.38
CA LEU A 136 7.04 12.39 12.17
C LEU A 136 7.32 12.59 10.69
N VAL A 137 7.15 13.82 10.21
CA VAL A 137 7.62 14.25 8.89
C VAL A 137 8.52 15.48 9.01
N THR A 138 9.54 15.55 8.16
CA THR A 138 10.36 16.76 7.98
C THR A 138 10.01 17.40 6.64
N LEU A 139 9.80 18.71 6.66
CA LEU A 139 9.54 19.57 5.52
C LEU A 139 10.70 20.52 5.29
N ASN A 140 10.99 20.84 4.04
CA ASN A 140 11.86 21.99 3.72
C ASN A 140 11.05 23.29 3.68
N SER A 141 11.74 24.43 3.55
CA SER A 141 11.09 25.75 3.52
C SER A 141 10.05 25.87 2.40
N LYS A 142 10.30 25.28 1.22
CA LYS A 142 9.35 25.31 0.11
C LYS A 142 8.07 24.53 0.40
N ALA A 143 8.17 23.38 1.05
CA ALA A 143 7.00 22.60 1.46
C ALA A 143 6.18 23.30 2.55
N LEU A 144 6.83 23.97 3.51
CA LEU A 144 6.16 24.81 4.51
C LEU A 144 5.38 25.96 3.86
N GLU A 145 6.00 26.66 2.91
CA GLU A 145 5.37 27.74 2.13
C GLU A 145 4.10 27.25 1.41
N LEU A 146 4.19 26.13 0.69
CA LEU A 146 3.05 25.55 -0.03
C LEU A 146 1.93 25.06 0.89
N ALA A 147 2.29 24.59 2.09
CA ALA A 147 1.32 24.16 3.10
C ALA A 147 0.72 25.35 3.89
N GLY A 148 1.23 26.57 3.71
CA GLY A 148 0.83 27.74 4.49
C GLY A 148 1.19 27.63 5.97
N ILE A 149 2.22 26.86 6.31
CA ILE A 149 2.69 26.69 7.69
C ILE A 149 3.67 27.80 8.02
N THR A 150 3.32 28.63 9.00
CA THR A 150 4.11 29.77 9.47
C THR A 150 4.33 29.68 10.98
N ARG A 151 5.08 30.64 11.54
CA ARG A 151 5.23 30.79 12.99
C ARG A 151 3.90 30.91 13.75
N ASP A 152 2.87 31.46 13.09
CA ASP A 152 1.55 31.73 13.67
C ASP A 152 0.57 30.56 13.49
N THR A 153 0.93 29.53 12.72
CA THR A 153 0.10 28.34 12.58
C THR A 153 0.01 27.64 13.94
N PRO A 154 -1.18 27.40 14.51
CA PRO A 154 -1.31 26.70 15.79
C PRO A 154 -0.98 25.21 15.65
N ASP A 155 -0.60 24.58 16.76
CA ASP A 155 -0.46 23.13 16.81
C ASP A 155 -1.85 22.46 16.64
N PRO A 156 -1.97 21.40 15.82
CA PRO A 156 -3.24 20.71 15.65
C PRO A 156 -3.57 19.81 16.86
N PRO A 157 -4.84 19.42 17.05
CA PRO A 157 -5.20 18.47 18.10
C PRO A 157 -4.37 17.19 18.02
N GLY A 158 -3.69 16.83 19.10
CA GLY A 158 -2.85 15.62 19.19
C GLY A 158 -1.50 15.70 18.46
N GLY A 159 -1.19 16.83 17.81
CA GLY A 159 0.08 17.01 17.10
C GLY A 159 0.82 18.27 17.52
N ARG A 160 2.01 18.46 16.95
CA ARG A 160 2.90 19.59 17.23
C ARG A 160 3.72 19.99 16.00
N ILE A 161 3.92 21.29 15.84
CA ILE A 161 4.91 21.86 14.93
C ILE A 161 6.14 22.23 15.76
N ASP A 162 7.30 21.62 15.50
CA ASP A 162 8.51 22.00 16.19
C ASP A 162 8.99 23.36 15.69
N ARG A 163 9.34 24.25 16.63
CA ARG A 163 9.78 25.62 16.36
C ARG A 163 11.13 25.89 17.02
N ASP A 164 11.93 26.74 16.41
CA ASP A 164 13.20 27.20 16.95
C ASP A 164 12.98 28.27 18.07
N PRO A 165 14.06 28.77 18.72
CA PRO A 165 13.92 29.81 19.75
C PRO A 165 13.33 31.15 19.25
N ALA A 166 13.34 31.42 17.95
CA ALA A 166 12.68 32.58 17.35
C ALA A 166 11.19 32.33 17.06
N GLY A 167 10.73 31.09 17.23
CA GLY A 167 9.37 30.67 16.94
C GLY A 167 9.14 30.28 15.49
N GLU A 168 10.19 30.17 14.67
CA GLU A 168 10.07 29.74 13.28
C GLU A 168 9.96 28.21 13.20
N PRO A 169 9.08 27.64 12.35
CA PRO A 169 8.98 26.20 12.18
C PRO A 169 10.30 25.59 11.70
N THR A 170 10.79 24.54 12.37
CA THR A 170 12.04 23.83 11.99
C THR A 170 11.85 22.88 10.79
N GLY A 171 10.63 22.77 10.29
CA GLY A 171 10.21 21.78 9.29
C GLY A 171 9.70 20.46 9.88
N ILE A 172 9.88 20.22 11.18
CA ILE A 172 9.44 18.96 11.80
C ILE A 172 7.97 19.07 12.25
N LEU A 173 7.15 18.14 11.77
CA LEU A 173 5.75 17.96 12.18
C LEU A 173 5.58 16.61 12.89
N ARG A 174 5.03 16.63 14.10
CA ARG A 174 4.73 15.43 14.92
C ARG A 174 3.23 15.23 14.97
N ASP A 175 2.74 14.07 14.51
CA ASP A 175 1.31 13.75 14.41
C ASP A 175 0.49 14.83 13.66
N ALA A 176 1.17 15.62 12.83
CA ALA A 176 0.64 16.82 12.16
C ALA A 176 0.86 16.76 10.64
N ARG A 177 1.17 15.59 10.09
CA ARG A 177 1.38 15.37 8.64
C ARG A 177 0.20 15.84 7.78
N HIS A 178 -1.03 15.72 8.28
CA HIS A 178 -2.24 16.17 7.57
C HIS A 178 -2.23 17.66 7.19
N LEU A 179 -1.41 18.49 7.87
CA LEU A 179 -1.25 19.91 7.55
C LEU A 179 -0.60 20.13 6.18
N VAL A 180 0.28 19.22 5.74
CA VAL A 180 0.99 19.34 4.45
C VAL A 180 0.37 18.49 3.34
N GLU A 181 -0.32 17.40 3.68
CA GLU A 181 -0.83 16.43 2.69
C GLU A 181 -1.71 17.06 1.61
N ARG A 182 -2.49 18.08 1.97
CA ARG A 182 -3.36 18.81 1.02
C ARG A 182 -2.58 19.58 -0.06
N ALA A 183 -1.33 19.93 0.22
CA ALA A 183 -0.46 20.63 -0.73
C ALA A 183 0.28 19.66 -1.66
N ILE A 184 0.29 18.35 -1.35
CA ILE A 184 0.93 17.32 -2.16
C ILE A 184 -0.04 16.89 -3.27
N PRO A 185 0.35 16.99 -4.55
CA PRO A 185 -0.48 16.50 -5.64
C PRO A 185 -0.79 15.00 -5.50
N PRO A 186 -2.01 14.57 -5.85
CA PRO A 186 -2.32 13.15 -5.97
C PRO A 186 -1.40 12.50 -7.02
N PRO A 187 -1.17 11.17 -6.95
CA PRO A 187 -0.39 10.47 -7.97
C PRO A 187 -1.05 10.60 -9.35
N SER A 188 -0.24 10.73 -10.40
CA SER A 188 -0.73 10.61 -11.77
C SER A 188 -1.07 9.15 -12.11
N MET A 189 -1.84 8.96 -13.19
CA MET A 189 -2.09 7.61 -13.71
C MET A 189 -0.78 6.92 -14.16
N GLU A 190 0.17 7.67 -14.70
CA GLU A 190 1.49 7.14 -15.08
C GLU A 190 2.24 6.56 -13.88
N ILE A 191 2.26 7.26 -12.75
CA ILE A 191 2.84 6.78 -11.49
C ILE A 191 2.11 5.52 -11.00
N ALA A 192 0.78 5.49 -11.09
CA ALA A 192 -0.01 4.34 -10.68
C ALA A 192 0.29 3.09 -11.54
N LEU A 193 0.40 3.26 -12.87
CA LEU A 193 0.71 2.18 -13.79
C LEU A 193 2.13 1.65 -13.60
N GLU A 194 3.11 2.52 -13.45
CA GLU A 194 4.49 2.10 -13.13
C GLU A 194 4.57 1.42 -11.77
N GLY A 195 3.84 1.93 -10.78
CA GLY A 195 3.72 1.32 -9.46
C GLY A 195 3.12 -0.09 -9.52
N LEU A 196 2.05 -0.29 -10.28
CA LEU A 196 1.47 -1.61 -10.50
C LEU A 196 2.43 -2.56 -11.22
N ARG A 197 3.21 -2.06 -12.19
CA ARG A 197 4.26 -2.83 -12.87
C ARG A 197 5.30 -3.34 -11.87
N MET A 198 5.88 -2.43 -11.08
CA MET A 198 6.89 -2.77 -10.05
C MET A 198 6.32 -3.70 -8.97
N ALA A 199 5.08 -3.48 -8.53
CA ALA A 199 4.43 -4.33 -7.56
C ALA A 199 4.15 -5.73 -8.10
N CYS A 200 3.76 -5.87 -9.38
CA CYS A 200 3.61 -7.16 -10.04
C CYS A 200 4.94 -7.92 -10.11
N ASP A 201 6.02 -7.25 -10.52
CA ASP A 201 7.36 -7.85 -10.58
C ASP A 201 7.80 -8.38 -9.20
N LEU A 202 7.60 -7.58 -8.15
CA LEU A 202 7.88 -7.98 -6.77
C LEU A 202 7.02 -9.19 -6.36
N ALA A 203 5.71 -9.14 -6.57
CA ALA A 203 4.82 -10.23 -6.20
C ALA A 203 5.21 -11.55 -6.87
N LEU A 204 5.47 -11.51 -8.18
CA LEU A 204 5.87 -12.69 -8.95
C LEU A 204 7.23 -13.24 -8.49
N SER A 205 8.19 -12.37 -8.15
CA SER A 205 9.48 -12.79 -7.58
C SER A 205 9.34 -13.53 -6.24
N LEU A 206 8.25 -13.30 -5.52
CA LEU A 206 7.90 -13.96 -4.25
C LEU A 206 6.96 -15.16 -4.46
N GLY A 207 6.65 -15.52 -5.72
CA GLY A 207 5.72 -16.59 -6.06
C GLY A 207 4.24 -16.25 -5.84
N CYS A 208 3.91 -14.97 -5.60
CA CYS A 208 2.55 -14.48 -5.44
C CYS A 208 1.94 -14.15 -6.82
N THR A 209 0.89 -14.88 -7.21
CA THR A 209 0.25 -14.78 -8.52
C THR A 209 -1.18 -14.24 -8.45
N GLY A 210 -1.68 -13.99 -7.23
CA GLY A 210 -2.98 -13.36 -7.00
C GLY A 210 -2.95 -12.47 -5.75
N ILE A 211 -3.73 -11.41 -5.77
CA ILE A 211 -3.85 -10.46 -4.67
C ILE A 211 -5.30 -10.05 -4.46
N HIS A 212 -5.63 -9.70 -3.23
CA HIS A 212 -6.80 -8.90 -2.93
C HIS A 212 -6.37 -7.50 -2.49
N ASP A 213 -6.69 -6.48 -3.28
CA ASP A 213 -6.30 -5.08 -2.97
C ASP A 213 -7.45 -4.36 -2.25
N ALA A 214 -7.18 -3.89 -1.03
CA ALA A 214 -8.19 -3.42 -0.12
C ALA A 214 -8.33 -1.90 -0.09
N GLY A 215 -9.59 -1.45 -0.16
CA GLY A 215 -9.97 -0.06 0.12
C GLY A 215 -9.80 0.88 -1.06
N LEU A 216 -10.01 0.38 -2.27
CA LEU A 216 -9.87 1.15 -3.50
C LEU A 216 -11.04 2.12 -3.70
N ASP A 217 -10.69 3.27 -4.28
CA ASP A 217 -11.62 4.27 -4.79
C ASP A 217 -11.71 4.19 -6.32
N SER A 218 -12.34 5.18 -6.96
CA SER A 218 -12.52 5.22 -8.42
C SER A 218 -11.20 5.35 -9.18
N PHE A 219 -10.23 6.10 -8.64
CA PHE A 219 -8.90 6.21 -9.23
C PHE A 219 -8.20 4.85 -9.22
N GLY A 220 -8.31 4.11 -8.11
CA GLY A 220 -7.76 2.76 -8.03
C GLY A 220 -8.38 1.78 -9.03
N LEU A 221 -9.72 1.81 -9.17
CA LEU A 221 -10.40 1.00 -10.19
C LEU A 221 -9.95 1.35 -11.62
N GLU A 222 -9.80 2.63 -11.93
CA GLU A 222 -9.33 3.10 -13.23
C GLU A 222 -7.90 2.60 -13.50
N ALA A 223 -7.00 2.75 -12.52
CA ALA A 223 -5.61 2.31 -12.64
C ALA A 223 -5.49 0.82 -12.96
N TYR A 224 -6.27 -0.03 -12.28
CA TYR A 224 -6.28 -1.46 -12.55
C TYR A 224 -6.84 -1.82 -13.92
N GLN A 225 -7.91 -1.16 -14.36
CA GLN A 225 -8.50 -1.39 -15.69
C GLN A 225 -7.50 -0.99 -16.78
N THR A 226 -6.90 0.20 -16.68
CA THR A 226 -5.89 0.65 -17.62
C THR A 226 -4.64 -0.23 -17.60
N ALA A 227 -4.22 -0.72 -16.42
CA ALA A 227 -3.09 -1.65 -16.32
C ALA A 227 -3.39 -3.00 -16.99
N LEU A 228 -4.62 -3.51 -16.88
CA LEU A 228 -5.04 -4.71 -17.59
C LEU A 228 -5.04 -4.49 -19.11
N GLU A 229 -5.66 -3.41 -19.58
CA GLU A 229 -5.73 -3.06 -21.02
C GLU A 229 -4.36 -2.90 -21.67
N LYS A 230 -3.39 -2.34 -20.92
CA LYS A 230 -2.00 -2.17 -21.37
C LYS A 230 -1.13 -3.42 -21.19
N GLY A 231 -1.69 -4.51 -20.64
CA GLY A 231 -0.94 -5.73 -20.33
C GLY A 231 0.12 -5.56 -19.23
N ILE A 232 0.00 -4.52 -18.40
CA ILE A 232 0.89 -4.24 -17.26
C ILE A 232 0.55 -5.14 -16.07
N LEU A 233 -0.73 -5.42 -15.85
CA LEU A 233 -1.17 -6.27 -14.75
C LEU A 233 -0.77 -7.74 -15.00
N LYS A 234 0.13 -8.29 -14.18
CA LYS A 234 0.63 -9.68 -14.31
C LYS A 234 0.16 -10.64 -13.22
N VAL A 235 -0.53 -10.14 -12.20
CA VAL A 235 -1.14 -10.93 -11.13
C VAL A 235 -2.66 -10.84 -11.20
N ARG A 236 -3.37 -11.85 -10.71
CA ARG A 236 -4.84 -11.82 -10.61
C ARG A 236 -5.25 -10.90 -9.47
N ALA A 237 -6.04 -9.88 -9.76
CA ALA A 237 -6.45 -8.88 -8.79
C ALA A 237 -7.93 -9.00 -8.43
N TYR A 238 -8.20 -9.14 -7.13
CA TYR A 238 -9.53 -9.04 -6.53
C TYR A 238 -9.63 -7.69 -5.82
N LEU A 239 -10.47 -6.79 -6.32
CA LEU A 239 -10.49 -5.39 -5.88
C LEU A 239 -11.55 -5.17 -4.81
N MET A 240 -11.16 -4.85 -3.58
CA MET A 240 -12.11 -4.47 -2.54
C MET A 240 -12.36 -2.96 -2.57
N VAL A 241 -13.54 -2.55 -2.99
CA VAL A 241 -13.93 -1.14 -3.10
C VAL A 241 -14.50 -0.60 -1.79
N ARG A 242 -14.40 0.71 -1.57
CA ARG A 242 -14.97 1.36 -0.38
C ARG A 242 -15.72 2.65 -0.70
N GLY A 243 -16.44 3.17 0.29
CA GLY A 243 -17.04 4.51 0.25
C GLY A 243 -17.93 4.77 -0.97
N GLU A 244 -17.77 5.92 -1.60
CA GLU A 244 -18.56 6.32 -2.77
C GLU A 244 -18.38 5.39 -3.97
N THR A 245 -17.20 4.80 -4.14
CA THR A 245 -16.94 3.82 -5.21
C THR A 245 -17.76 2.55 -5.02
N ALA A 246 -17.90 2.08 -3.77
CA ALA A 246 -18.77 0.95 -3.47
C ALA A 246 -20.25 1.28 -3.76
N LYS A 247 -20.72 2.46 -3.33
CA LYS A 247 -22.09 2.92 -3.60
C LYS A 247 -22.37 3.07 -5.10
N ALA A 248 -21.41 3.58 -5.87
CA ALA A 248 -21.52 3.70 -7.32
C ALA A 248 -21.60 2.32 -7.99
N ALA A 249 -20.73 1.37 -7.61
CA ALA A 249 -20.77 0.00 -8.12
C ALA A 249 -22.11 -0.69 -7.80
N GLU A 250 -22.62 -0.51 -6.58
CA GLU A 250 -23.96 -0.96 -6.20
C GLU A 250 -25.07 -0.32 -7.05
N GLY A 251 -24.98 0.99 -7.31
CA GLY A 251 -25.97 1.73 -8.12
C GLY A 251 -26.00 1.30 -9.57
N LEU A 252 -24.86 0.85 -10.11
CA LEU A 252 -24.74 0.27 -11.45
C LEU A 252 -25.18 -1.21 -11.52
N GLY A 253 -25.57 -1.82 -10.38
CA GLY A 253 -25.97 -3.22 -10.32
C GLY A 253 -24.81 -4.21 -10.42
N LEU A 254 -23.57 -3.76 -10.21
CA LEU A 254 -22.41 -4.65 -10.15
C LEU A 254 -22.48 -5.53 -8.89
N ARG A 255 -21.79 -6.66 -8.93
CA ARG A 255 -21.73 -7.65 -7.85
C ARG A 255 -20.32 -8.20 -7.72
N THR A 256 -20.03 -8.86 -6.60
CA THR A 256 -18.75 -9.55 -6.44
C THR A 256 -18.56 -10.58 -7.56
N GLY A 257 -17.34 -10.61 -8.11
CA GLY A 257 -16.96 -11.47 -9.22
C GLY A 257 -17.12 -10.84 -10.59
N PHE A 258 -17.73 -9.65 -10.71
CA PHE A 258 -17.80 -8.92 -11.98
C PHE A 258 -16.39 -8.59 -12.50
N GLY A 259 -16.11 -8.86 -13.78
CA GLY A 259 -14.80 -8.63 -14.40
C GLY A 259 -14.33 -9.82 -15.23
N SER A 260 -13.03 -10.09 -15.22
CA SER A 260 -12.35 -11.16 -15.96
C SER A 260 -11.63 -12.14 -15.02
N ASP A 261 -10.85 -13.07 -15.58
CA ASP A 261 -10.02 -13.97 -14.76
C ASP A 261 -8.80 -13.28 -14.12
N PHE A 262 -8.37 -12.14 -14.65
CA PHE A 262 -7.25 -11.36 -14.15
C PHE A 262 -7.65 -10.17 -13.28
N LEU A 263 -8.86 -9.63 -13.46
CA LEU A 263 -9.31 -8.47 -12.73
C LEU A 263 -10.78 -8.62 -12.35
N ARG A 264 -11.07 -8.73 -11.05
CA ARG A 264 -12.42 -8.89 -10.52
C ARG A 264 -12.74 -7.80 -9.53
N LEU A 265 -13.93 -7.22 -9.66
CA LEU A 265 -14.56 -6.48 -8.59
C LEU A 265 -14.90 -7.46 -7.46
N GLY A 266 -14.32 -7.20 -6.30
CA GLY A 266 -14.36 -8.05 -5.14
C GLY A 266 -15.43 -7.64 -4.13
N SER A 267 -15.01 -7.47 -2.88
CA SER A 267 -15.87 -7.16 -1.75
C SER A 267 -16.03 -5.65 -1.55
N VAL A 268 -17.03 -5.26 -0.78
CA VAL A 268 -17.03 -3.93 -0.16
C VAL A 268 -16.19 -4.00 1.11
N LYS A 269 -15.19 -3.12 1.22
CA LYS A 269 -14.31 -3.00 2.39
C LYS A 269 -14.86 -1.96 3.36
N PHE A 270 -15.05 -2.37 4.61
CA PHE A 270 -15.41 -1.53 5.75
C PHE A 270 -14.32 -1.51 6.80
N ILE A 271 -14.38 -0.53 7.70
CA ILE A 271 -13.45 -0.37 8.81
C ILE A 271 -14.27 -0.19 10.10
N MET A 272 -14.09 -1.10 11.05
CA MET A 272 -14.75 -1.03 12.35
C MET A 272 -13.95 -0.17 13.34
N ASP A 273 -12.64 -0.38 13.40
CA ASP A 273 -11.75 0.21 14.38
C ASP A 273 -10.36 0.53 13.79
N GLY A 274 -9.42 0.95 14.64
CA GLY A 274 -8.06 1.31 14.24
C GLY A 274 -7.05 0.18 14.34
N SER A 275 -5.90 0.46 14.96
CA SER A 275 -4.81 -0.49 15.13
C SER A 275 -4.30 -0.52 16.58
N LEU A 276 -3.71 -1.64 16.98
CA LEU A 276 -3.10 -1.79 18.31
C LEU A 276 -1.95 -0.81 18.51
N GLY A 277 -1.07 -0.63 17.52
CA GLY A 277 0.11 0.22 17.64
C GLY A 277 -0.21 1.69 17.93
N ALA A 278 -1.29 2.22 17.37
CA ALA A 278 -1.77 3.57 17.63
C ALA A 278 -2.77 3.66 18.80
N ARG A 279 -3.03 2.56 19.52
CA ARG A 279 -4.05 2.45 20.57
C ARG A 279 -5.46 2.87 20.12
N THR A 280 -5.80 2.53 18.89
CA THR A 280 -7.10 2.88 18.26
C THR A 280 -7.95 1.65 17.92
N ALA A 281 -7.42 0.43 18.02
CA ALA A 281 -8.23 -0.79 17.93
C ALA A 281 -9.18 -0.89 19.12
N ALA A 282 -10.42 -1.30 18.88
CA ALA A 282 -11.49 -1.22 19.87
C ALA A 282 -11.48 -2.45 20.79
N LEU A 283 -11.07 -2.27 22.04
CA LEU A 283 -10.95 -3.33 23.03
C LEU A 283 -12.13 -3.35 24.01
N PHE A 284 -12.43 -4.52 24.57
CA PHE A 284 -13.43 -4.65 25.65
C PHE A 284 -12.95 -4.00 26.96
N GLU A 285 -11.63 -4.05 27.21
CA GLU A 285 -10.96 -3.50 28.39
C GLU A 285 -9.92 -2.45 27.99
N PRO A 286 -9.49 -1.55 28.89
CA PRO A 286 -8.46 -0.56 28.57
C PRO A 286 -7.14 -1.22 28.14
N TYR A 287 -6.37 -0.48 27.35
CA TYR A 287 -5.02 -0.90 26.99
C TYR A 287 -4.17 -1.08 28.25
N GLN A 288 -3.36 -2.15 28.29
CA GLN A 288 -2.51 -2.45 29.43
C GLN A 288 -1.43 -1.38 29.65
N ASP A 289 -0.91 -0.82 28.56
CA ASP A 289 0.14 0.20 28.55
C ASP A 289 -0.43 1.63 28.51
N ASP A 290 -1.75 1.78 28.34
CA ASP A 290 -2.47 3.05 28.47
C ASP A 290 -3.91 2.82 29.00
N PRO A 291 -4.08 2.77 30.34
CA PRO A 291 -5.39 2.54 30.93
C PRO A 291 -6.42 3.65 30.68
N SER A 292 -6.04 4.77 30.05
CA SER A 292 -6.95 5.89 29.77
C SER A 292 -7.83 5.66 28.54
N THR A 293 -7.50 4.69 27.68
CA THR A 293 -8.18 4.43 26.42
C THR A 293 -8.56 2.96 26.24
N LYS A 294 -9.65 2.71 25.52
CA LYS A 294 -10.07 1.39 25.00
C LYS A 294 -10.02 1.34 23.46
N GLY A 295 -9.34 2.31 22.86
CA GLY A 295 -9.40 2.56 21.42
C GLY A 295 -10.68 3.23 20.98
N LEU A 296 -10.95 3.17 19.67
CA LEU A 296 -11.99 3.97 19.02
C LEU A 296 -12.72 3.12 17.98
N LEU A 297 -14.04 3.22 17.97
CA LEU A 297 -14.85 2.75 16.85
C LEU A 297 -14.84 3.83 15.76
N VAL A 298 -14.43 3.46 14.55
CA VAL A 298 -14.41 4.36 13.37
C VAL A 298 -15.84 4.60 12.88
N SER A 299 -16.73 3.64 13.05
CA SER A 299 -18.14 3.74 12.72
C SER A 299 -18.97 3.18 13.87
N ARG A 300 -20.18 3.71 14.06
CA ARG A 300 -21.10 3.14 15.04
C ARG A 300 -21.46 1.71 14.61
N PRO A 301 -21.54 0.73 15.52
CA PRO A 301 -21.82 -0.65 15.17
C PRO A 301 -23.11 -0.82 14.35
N GLU A 302 -24.14 -0.05 14.66
CA GLU A 302 -25.44 -0.10 13.97
C GLU A 302 -25.33 0.37 12.52
N ASP A 303 -24.55 1.44 12.28
CA ASP A 303 -24.32 1.95 10.93
C ASP A 303 -23.55 0.91 10.11
N LEU A 304 -22.47 0.35 10.68
CA LEU A 304 -21.66 -0.67 10.02
C LEU A 304 -22.49 -1.92 9.67
N GLU A 305 -23.33 -2.37 10.60
CA GLU A 305 -24.23 -3.51 10.35
C GLU A 305 -25.21 -3.21 9.21
N GLU A 306 -25.84 -2.03 9.21
CA GLU A 306 -26.77 -1.62 8.16
C GLU A 306 -26.08 -1.60 6.79
N GLU A 307 -24.90 -1.01 6.70
CA GLU A 307 -24.12 -0.92 5.46
C GLU A 307 -23.64 -2.28 4.96
N ALA A 308 -23.15 -3.13 5.86
CA ALA A 308 -22.72 -4.48 5.53
C ALA A 308 -23.90 -5.33 5.01
N ARG A 309 -25.06 -5.26 5.68
CA ARG A 309 -26.28 -5.96 5.24
C ARG A 309 -26.78 -5.42 3.90
N ARG A 310 -26.69 -4.11 3.66
CA ARG A 310 -27.03 -3.48 2.38
C ARG A 310 -26.16 -4.03 1.25
N ALA A 311 -24.83 -4.00 1.42
CA ALA A 311 -23.88 -4.52 0.43
C ALA A 311 -24.13 -6.00 0.14
N HIS A 312 -24.31 -6.80 1.20
CA HIS A 312 -24.61 -8.23 1.08
C HIS A 312 -25.89 -8.51 0.30
N ARG A 313 -27.00 -7.83 0.62
CA ARG A 313 -28.27 -7.98 -0.11
C ARG A 313 -28.18 -7.59 -1.58
N LYS A 314 -27.24 -6.70 -1.95
CA LYS A 314 -26.98 -6.32 -3.34
C LYS A 314 -26.05 -7.29 -4.09
N GLY A 315 -25.57 -8.35 -3.42
CA GLY A 315 -24.73 -9.38 -4.04
C GLY A 315 -23.24 -9.12 -3.91
N PHE A 316 -22.82 -8.27 -2.97
CA PHE A 316 -21.41 -8.12 -2.63
C PHE A 316 -20.99 -9.03 -1.47
N GLN A 317 -19.78 -9.58 -1.56
CA GLN A 317 -19.02 -10.01 -0.39
C GLN A 317 -18.65 -8.79 0.47
N VAL A 318 -18.51 -9.00 1.77
CA VAL A 318 -18.21 -7.95 2.74
C VAL A 318 -16.89 -8.28 3.42
N ALA A 319 -15.97 -7.32 3.45
CA ALA A 319 -14.71 -7.41 4.18
C ALA A 319 -14.68 -6.31 5.24
N ILE A 320 -14.61 -6.68 6.53
CA ILE A 320 -14.60 -5.72 7.64
C ILE A 320 -13.24 -5.80 8.33
N HIS A 321 -12.55 -4.67 8.42
CA HIS A 321 -11.37 -4.54 9.30
C HIS A 321 -11.81 -4.50 10.76
N ALA A 322 -11.29 -5.42 11.56
CA ALA A 322 -11.47 -5.52 13.00
C ALA A 322 -10.19 -6.12 13.59
N ILE A 323 -9.59 -5.47 14.61
CA ILE A 323 -8.31 -5.87 15.21
C ILE A 323 -8.48 -6.33 16.66
#